data_AF-H1XWH3-F1
#
_entry.id   AF-H1XWH3-F1
#
_cell.length_a   1.000
_cell.length_b   1.000
_cell.length_c   1.000
_cell.angle_alpha   90.00
_cell.angle_beta   90.00
_cell.angle_gamma   90.00
#
_symmetry.space_group_name_H-M   'P 1'
#
loop_
_entity.id
_entity.type
_entity.pdbx_description
1 polymer ?
#
loop_
_entity_poly.entity_id
_entity_poly.type
_entity_poly.pdbx_seq_one_letter_code
_entity_poly.pdbx_strand_id
1 'polypeptide(L)'
;MEQESKKNFSFFLFLFSFFFLSSLIFNLSSCKRSTEPVYNPQNLQLQVLDVSCTEAWLSLQAKSDYLNKTLKLFKDDKLILEKPLTTEDSLLYVDGLWPNTGYAFNAAVYDGNKLLTRSPAVTATTMDTTSHDFTWQTFEFGGEGGSSSFYDVAIIDDNDIWAVGEIYTADDKYNAAHWDGEKWELRKILFHTFCTNGRMFQYTARSVFFVDNIIFISSGSEITFIKNGIQIKNQCTPVSINKIWGTSSSDLYVVGNSGLIAHYDGQQWQRIESPEGASGTDVDLLDIWGSQDSREIWVCGWRDFQPNVLLKIKGKTAYKVIEKMPDFSYTPLEISGEIKSVWLDSSSRLYVLTRYDVYQCLDDECKEVRSLRKGNDFNWTYFRLRGSALNNVFVIGNEGWVWHYNGLSWYKFTELLDPQLRLRGVAVKNNLVAIVGRRYLNVIERSGIIMIGRR
;
A
#
# COMPACT_ATOMS: atom_id res chain seq x y z
N MET A 1 -6.86 85.92 -32.55
CA MET A 1 -6.19 85.04 -31.57
C MET A 1 -7.29 84.45 -30.67
N GLU A 2 -8.25 83.64 -31.15
CA GLU A 2 -8.16 82.38 -31.95
C GLU A 2 -7.53 81.24 -31.12
N GLN A 3 -8.35 80.28 -30.65
CA GLN A 3 -8.68 78.95 -31.23
C GLN A 3 -7.61 77.88 -30.85
N GLU A 4 -7.87 76.59 -30.54
CA GLU A 4 -9.07 75.72 -30.38
C GLU A 4 -8.68 74.54 -29.41
N SER A 5 -9.48 73.88 -28.55
CA SER A 5 -10.69 73.03 -28.73
C SER A 5 -10.38 71.67 -29.44
N LYS A 6 -10.83 70.44 -29.07
CA LYS A 6 -11.70 69.76 -28.06
C LYS A 6 -11.11 68.31 -27.81
N LYS A 7 -11.57 67.30 -27.01
CA LYS A 7 -12.69 67.01 -26.06
C LYS A 7 -12.38 65.72 -25.21
N ASN A 8 -12.97 65.60 -24.00
CA ASN A 8 -13.63 64.47 -23.26
C ASN A 8 -13.35 62.95 -23.58
N PHE A 9 -13.49 61.94 -22.68
CA PHE A 9 -14.02 61.84 -21.28
C PHE A 9 -13.53 60.61 -20.45
N SER A 10 -13.92 60.56 -19.15
CA SER A 10 -13.74 59.48 -18.11
C SER A 10 -14.79 58.34 -18.27
N PHE A 11 -14.71 57.07 -17.81
CA PHE A 11 -14.13 56.35 -16.64
C PHE A 11 -14.84 56.59 -15.28
N PHE A 12 -15.66 55.62 -14.79
CA PHE A 12 -15.74 55.13 -13.38
C PHE A 12 -16.81 54.02 -13.15
N LEU A 13 -16.70 53.28 -12.04
CA LEU A 13 -17.66 52.26 -11.51
C LEU A 13 -18.56 52.86 -10.40
N PHE A 14 -19.66 52.19 -10.01
CA PHE A 14 -19.97 51.84 -8.59
C PHE A 14 -21.13 50.82 -8.44
N LEU A 15 -21.31 50.24 -7.24
CA LEU A 15 -22.34 49.24 -6.85
C LEU A 15 -23.43 49.85 -5.93
N PHE A 16 -24.65 49.23 -5.87
CA PHE A 16 -25.30 48.62 -4.66
C PHE A 16 -26.86 48.47 -4.71
N SER A 17 -27.35 47.23 -4.86
CA SER A 17 -28.39 46.49 -4.10
C SER A 17 -29.80 47.03 -3.66
N PHE A 18 -30.71 46.05 -3.43
CA PHE A 18 -31.87 45.99 -2.48
C PHE A 18 -33.32 46.43 -2.88
N PHE A 19 -34.09 45.46 -3.46
CA PHE A 19 -35.31 44.81 -2.88
C PHE A 19 -36.75 45.45 -2.77
N PHE A 20 -37.75 44.54 -2.87
CA PHE A 20 -39.10 44.44 -2.19
C PHE A 20 -40.46 44.83 -2.90
N LEU A 21 -41.29 43.79 -3.15
CA LEU A 21 -42.80 43.70 -3.17
C LEU A 21 -43.67 44.43 -4.24
N SER A 22 -44.95 44.09 -4.54
CA SER A 22 -45.93 43.13 -3.95
C SER A 22 -47.08 42.66 -4.91
N SER A 23 -47.79 41.56 -4.54
CA SER A 23 -49.20 41.13 -4.84
C SER A 23 -49.77 41.07 -6.29
N LEU A 24 -50.55 40.08 -6.81
CA LEU A 24 -51.36 38.91 -6.36
C LEU A 24 -52.90 39.13 -6.34
N ILE A 25 -53.67 38.25 -7.06
CA ILE A 25 -55.07 37.74 -6.84
C ILE A 25 -55.60 37.12 -8.17
N PHE A 26 -55.80 35.79 -8.34
CA PHE A 26 -56.95 34.91 -7.98
C PHE A 26 -58.24 35.16 -8.79
N ASN A 27 -58.75 34.23 -9.63
CA ASN A 27 -59.60 33.03 -9.32
C ASN A 27 -60.09 32.35 -10.64
N LEU A 28 -60.66 31.12 -10.75
CA LEU A 28 -60.64 29.82 -10.03
C LEU A 28 -61.34 28.72 -10.90
N SER A 29 -61.46 27.46 -10.41
CA SER A 29 -62.31 26.31 -10.90
C SER A 29 -61.83 25.51 -12.14
N SER A 30 -61.98 24.16 -12.26
CA SER A 30 -62.48 23.14 -11.30
C SER A 30 -61.95 21.70 -11.58
N CYS A 31 -61.98 20.84 -10.54
CA CYS A 31 -62.01 19.36 -10.51
C CYS A 31 -60.95 18.47 -11.23
N LYS A 32 -59.97 18.04 -10.42
CA LYS A 32 -59.48 16.65 -10.23
C LYS A 32 -59.38 15.69 -11.45
N ARG A 33 -58.13 15.33 -11.77
CA ARG A 33 -57.72 13.92 -11.88
C ARG A 33 -56.47 13.69 -11.02
N SER A 34 -56.34 12.51 -10.42
CA SER A 34 -55.14 12.17 -9.64
C SER A 34 -53.99 11.88 -10.60
N THR A 35 -53.04 12.80 -10.73
CA THR A 35 -51.70 12.44 -11.22
C THR A 35 -51.01 11.64 -10.14
N GLU A 36 -50.73 10.37 -10.40
CA GLU A 36 -49.84 9.57 -9.58
C GLU A 36 -48.48 10.28 -9.44
N PRO A 37 -47.76 10.13 -8.30
CA PRO A 37 -46.45 10.73 -8.17
C PRO A 37 -45.52 10.19 -9.25
N VAL A 38 -44.98 11.09 -10.08
CA VAL A 38 -44.10 10.74 -11.21
C VAL A 38 -42.93 9.91 -10.68
N TYR A 39 -42.85 8.66 -11.14
CA TYR A 39 -41.87 7.68 -10.67
C TYR A 39 -40.45 8.18 -10.95
N ASN A 40 -39.73 8.56 -9.90
CA ASN A 40 -38.33 8.98 -9.97
C ASN A 40 -37.44 7.82 -9.48
N PRO A 41 -36.62 7.20 -10.36
CA PRO A 41 -35.91 5.96 -10.05
C PRO A 41 -34.73 6.10 -9.08
N GLN A 42 -34.32 7.32 -8.68
CA GLN A 42 -33.15 7.53 -7.80
C GLN A 42 -33.45 7.35 -6.30
N ASN A 43 -33.91 6.16 -5.91
CA ASN A 43 -34.07 5.75 -4.51
C ASN A 43 -33.13 4.60 -4.08
N LEU A 44 -32.60 3.84 -5.04
CA LEU A 44 -31.62 2.77 -4.82
C LEU A 44 -30.54 2.88 -5.90
N GLN A 45 -29.32 3.23 -5.50
CA GLN A 45 -28.17 3.34 -6.39
C GLN A 45 -27.22 2.17 -6.14
N LEU A 46 -26.72 1.57 -7.21
CA LEU A 46 -25.64 0.59 -7.19
C LEU A 46 -24.52 1.15 -8.08
N GLN A 47 -23.28 1.07 -7.64
CA GLN A 47 -22.10 1.54 -8.37
C GLN A 47 -20.98 0.51 -8.23
N VAL A 48 -20.18 0.30 -9.28
CA VAL A 48 -18.94 -0.49 -9.16
C VAL A 48 -17.89 0.40 -8.51
N LEU A 49 -17.33 -0.04 -7.37
CA LEU A 49 -16.21 0.65 -6.72
C LEU A 49 -14.87 0.17 -7.28
N ASP A 50 -14.69 -1.15 -7.37
CA ASP A 50 -13.43 -1.76 -7.81
C ASP A 50 -13.64 -3.23 -8.24
N VAL A 51 -12.64 -3.82 -8.88
CA VAL A 51 -12.60 -5.21 -9.36
C VAL A 51 -11.24 -5.86 -9.12
N SER A 52 -11.21 -7.19 -9.02
CA SER A 52 -10.00 -8.00 -9.14
C SER A 52 -10.10 -8.89 -10.39
N CYS A 53 -9.25 -9.91 -10.51
CA CYS A 53 -9.42 -10.95 -11.52
C CYS A 53 -10.62 -11.87 -11.25
N THR A 54 -11.07 -11.99 -10.00
CA THR A 54 -12.06 -12.99 -9.58
C THR A 54 -13.16 -12.43 -8.68
N GLU A 55 -13.15 -11.11 -8.45
CA GLU A 55 -13.96 -10.44 -7.43
C GLU A 55 -14.45 -9.06 -7.92
N ALA A 56 -15.56 -8.58 -7.37
CA ALA A 56 -16.08 -7.24 -7.59
C ALA A 56 -16.60 -6.62 -6.29
N TRP A 57 -16.30 -5.34 -6.08
CA TRP A 57 -16.79 -4.53 -4.96
C TRP A 57 -17.78 -3.49 -5.48
N LEU A 58 -18.98 -3.49 -4.92
CA LEU A 58 -20.08 -2.62 -5.34
C LEU A 58 -20.55 -1.76 -4.16
N SER A 59 -20.67 -0.45 -4.37
CA SER A 59 -21.35 0.44 -3.42
C SER A 59 -22.85 0.37 -3.67
N LEU A 60 -23.63 0.17 -2.60
CA LEU A 60 -25.08 0.35 -2.60
C LEU A 60 -25.43 1.54 -1.72
N GLN A 61 -26.24 2.46 -2.25
CA GLN A 61 -26.89 3.52 -1.48
C GLN A 61 -28.41 3.37 -1.56
N ALA A 62 -29.09 3.41 -0.42
CA ALA A 62 -30.52 3.16 -0.27
C ALA A 62 -31.16 4.12 0.73
N LYS A 63 -32.43 4.47 0.53
CA LYS A 63 -33.19 5.28 1.48
C LYS A 63 -33.58 4.51 2.74
N SER A 64 -33.67 5.23 3.87
CA SER A 64 -34.33 4.90 5.14
C SER A 64 -35.53 3.97 5.03
N ASP A 65 -36.40 4.24 4.07
CA ASP A 65 -37.70 3.56 3.87
C ASP A 65 -37.54 2.08 3.45
N TYR A 66 -36.32 1.69 3.07
CA TYR A 66 -35.94 0.33 2.67
C TYR A 66 -35.21 -0.44 3.78
N LEU A 67 -34.91 0.19 4.92
CA LEU A 67 -34.29 -0.50 6.05
C LEU A 67 -35.21 -1.58 6.62
N ASN A 68 -34.61 -2.70 7.04
CA ASN A 68 -35.28 -3.94 7.45
C ASN A 68 -36.11 -4.64 6.35
N LYS A 69 -35.97 -4.22 5.08
CA LYS A 69 -36.51 -4.93 3.91
C LYS A 69 -35.46 -5.87 3.32
N THR A 70 -35.87 -6.79 2.43
CA THR A 70 -34.96 -7.79 1.85
C THR A 70 -34.22 -7.19 0.65
N LEU A 71 -32.91 -7.03 0.75
CA LEU A 71 -32.02 -6.73 -0.37
C LEU A 71 -31.71 -8.02 -1.15
N LYS A 72 -31.77 -7.92 -2.48
CA LYS A 72 -31.36 -8.96 -3.42
C LYS A 72 -30.38 -8.39 -4.45
N LEU A 73 -29.21 -9.01 -4.61
CA LEU A 73 -28.24 -8.67 -5.67
C LEU A 73 -28.32 -9.73 -6.79
N PHE A 74 -28.38 -9.24 -8.02
CA PHE A 74 -28.42 -10.05 -9.22
C PHE A 74 -27.14 -9.85 -10.03
N LYS A 75 -26.61 -10.93 -10.60
CA LYS A 75 -25.51 -10.95 -11.57
C LYS A 75 -25.96 -11.72 -12.80
N ASP A 76 -25.96 -11.07 -13.96
CA ASP A 76 -26.45 -11.62 -15.23
C ASP A 76 -27.88 -12.19 -15.06
N ASP A 77 -28.73 -11.38 -14.42
CA ASP A 77 -30.11 -11.66 -13.97
C ASP A 77 -30.31 -12.87 -13.02
N LYS A 78 -29.24 -13.56 -12.61
CA LYS A 78 -29.28 -14.60 -11.59
C LYS A 78 -29.10 -13.99 -10.20
N LEU A 79 -29.95 -14.39 -9.25
CA LEU A 79 -29.80 -14.02 -7.83
C LEU A 79 -28.51 -14.62 -7.27
N ILE A 80 -27.67 -13.78 -6.65
CA ILE A 80 -26.39 -14.21 -6.04
C ILE A 80 -26.26 -13.86 -4.54
N LEU A 81 -27.03 -12.87 -4.06
CA LEU A 81 -27.06 -12.49 -2.63
C LEU A 81 -28.49 -12.15 -2.23
N GLU A 82 -28.92 -12.61 -1.06
CA GLU A 82 -30.16 -12.19 -0.40
C GLU A 82 -29.87 -11.96 1.09
N LYS A 83 -30.09 -10.72 1.57
CA LYS A 83 -29.84 -10.33 2.97
C LYS A 83 -30.84 -9.24 3.42
N PRO A 84 -31.11 -9.06 4.72
CA PRO A 84 -31.78 -7.85 5.20
C PRO A 84 -30.92 -6.61 4.90
N LEU A 85 -31.57 -5.51 4.50
CA LEU A 85 -30.93 -4.20 4.36
C LEU A 85 -30.92 -3.51 5.72
N THR A 86 -29.76 -3.42 6.37
CA THR A 86 -29.60 -2.89 7.74
C THR A 86 -29.06 -1.47 7.78
N THR A 87 -28.50 -0.97 6.68
CA THR A 87 -27.88 0.37 6.57
C THR A 87 -28.26 1.03 5.24
N GLU A 88 -28.20 2.36 5.19
CA GLU A 88 -28.46 3.13 3.96
C GLU A 88 -27.31 2.95 2.95
N ASP A 89 -26.07 3.11 3.39
CA ASP A 89 -24.87 2.76 2.63
C ASP A 89 -24.44 1.31 2.95
N SER A 90 -24.06 0.54 1.92
CA SER A 90 -23.61 -0.85 2.06
C SER A 90 -22.55 -1.19 1.03
N LEU A 91 -21.42 -1.75 1.47
CA LEU A 91 -20.50 -2.47 0.59
C LEU A 91 -21.09 -3.85 0.28
N LEU A 92 -21.20 -4.18 -1.00
CA LEU A 92 -21.54 -5.52 -1.48
C LEU A 92 -20.31 -6.12 -2.17
N TYR A 93 -20.00 -7.35 -1.82
CA TYR A 93 -18.86 -8.09 -2.33
C TYR A 93 -19.35 -9.31 -3.12
N VAL A 94 -18.68 -9.60 -4.23
CA VAL A 94 -18.98 -10.75 -5.11
C VAL A 94 -17.66 -11.44 -5.45
N ASP A 95 -17.64 -12.77 -5.35
CA ASP A 95 -16.50 -13.62 -5.69
C ASP A 95 -16.85 -14.69 -6.73
N GLY A 96 -15.90 -15.60 -7.01
CA GLY A 96 -16.08 -16.67 -7.97
C GLY A 96 -16.26 -16.20 -9.41
N LEU A 97 -15.83 -14.97 -9.72
CA LEU A 97 -15.83 -14.43 -11.08
C LEU A 97 -14.64 -15.00 -11.87
N TRP A 98 -14.76 -15.00 -13.19
CA TRP A 98 -13.67 -15.35 -14.10
C TRP A 98 -12.85 -14.10 -14.47
N PRO A 99 -11.53 -14.21 -14.68
CA PRO A 99 -10.70 -13.11 -15.18
C PRO A 99 -11.15 -12.60 -16.55
N ASN A 100 -10.81 -11.34 -16.85
CA ASN A 100 -11.06 -10.66 -18.13
C ASN A 100 -12.50 -10.86 -18.67
N THR A 101 -13.49 -10.82 -17.78
CA THR A 101 -14.89 -11.16 -18.07
C THR A 101 -15.83 -10.05 -17.61
N GLY A 102 -16.74 -9.64 -18.51
CA GLY A 102 -17.79 -8.66 -18.23
C GLY A 102 -19.01 -9.28 -17.56
N TYR A 103 -19.54 -8.61 -16.54
CA TYR A 103 -20.73 -8.98 -15.77
C TYR A 103 -21.69 -7.81 -15.60
N ALA A 104 -22.99 -8.09 -15.58
CA ALA A 104 -24.04 -7.11 -15.33
C ALA A 104 -24.64 -7.29 -13.94
N PHE A 105 -24.50 -6.28 -13.07
CA PHE A 105 -25.01 -6.29 -11.70
C PHE A 105 -26.19 -5.34 -11.53
N ASN A 106 -27.22 -5.76 -10.78
CA ASN A 106 -28.27 -4.86 -10.29
C ASN A 106 -28.82 -5.31 -8.94
N ALA A 107 -29.22 -4.34 -8.11
CA ALA A 107 -29.75 -4.58 -6.77
C ALA A 107 -31.25 -4.27 -6.72
N ALA A 108 -32.01 -5.00 -5.91
CA ALA A 108 -33.44 -4.76 -5.71
C ALA A 108 -33.84 -4.96 -4.25
N VAL A 109 -34.86 -4.22 -3.81
CA VAL A 109 -35.43 -4.32 -2.45
C VAL A 109 -36.85 -4.87 -2.52
N TYR A 110 -37.15 -5.81 -1.64
CA TYR A 110 -38.43 -6.51 -1.53
C TYR A 110 -39.06 -6.40 -0.14
N ASP A 111 -40.38 -6.27 -0.09
CA ASP A 111 -41.20 -6.37 1.11
C ASP A 111 -42.01 -7.67 1.05
N GLY A 112 -41.51 -8.72 1.71
CA GLY A 112 -41.92 -10.10 1.43
C GLY A 112 -41.68 -10.43 -0.06
N ASN A 113 -42.74 -10.76 -0.78
CA ASN A 113 -42.68 -11.04 -2.23
C ASN A 113 -42.86 -9.79 -3.11
N LYS A 114 -43.17 -8.61 -2.54
CA LYS A 114 -43.43 -7.38 -3.32
C LYS A 114 -42.12 -6.66 -3.62
N LEU A 115 -41.77 -6.50 -4.90
CA LEU A 115 -40.69 -5.60 -5.32
C LEU A 115 -41.05 -4.15 -4.96
N LEU A 116 -40.16 -3.47 -4.23
CA LEU A 116 -40.29 -2.04 -3.90
C LEU A 116 -39.52 -1.15 -4.90
N THR A 117 -38.30 -1.56 -5.26
CA THR A 117 -37.42 -0.82 -6.18
C THR A 117 -36.30 -1.72 -6.71
N ARG A 118 -35.69 -1.31 -7.82
CA ARG A 118 -34.50 -1.93 -8.43
C ARG A 118 -33.58 -0.84 -8.96
N SER A 119 -32.28 -0.97 -8.74
CA SER A 119 -31.27 -0.06 -9.30
C SER A 119 -31.20 -0.18 -10.82
N PRO A 120 -30.65 0.81 -11.54
CA PRO A 120 -30.07 0.56 -12.85
C PRO A 120 -29.06 -0.60 -12.80
N ALA A 121 -28.85 -1.26 -13.94
CA ALA A 121 -27.77 -2.22 -14.09
C ALA A 121 -26.43 -1.48 -14.26
N VAL A 122 -25.39 -1.97 -13.60
CA VAL A 122 -24.00 -1.52 -13.75
C VAL A 122 -23.15 -2.66 -14.27
N THR A 123 -22.23 -2.36 -15.18
CA THR A 123 -21.32 -3.34 -15.77
C THR A 123 -19.95 -3.27 -15.10
N ALA A 124 -19.43 -4.40 -14.67
CA ALA A 124 -18.06 -4.56 -14.22
C ALA A 124 -17.34 -5.56 -15.12
N THR A 125 -16.10 -5.26 -15.52
CA THR A 125 -15.21 -6.22 -16.19
C THR A 125 -14.08 -6.53 -15.23
N THR A 126 -13.88 -7.81 -14.91
CA THR A 126 -12.76 -8.26 -14.07
C THR A 126 -11.41 -7.99 -14.73
N MET A 127 -10.37 -7.84 -13.92
CA MET A 127 -8.99 -7.76 -14.39
C MET A 127 -8.59 -9.05 -15.13
N ASP A 128 -7.64 -8.95 -16.05
CA ASP A 128 -6.90 -10.13 -16.54
C ASP A 128 -5.81 -10.54 -15.55
N THR A 129 -5.40 -11.80 -15.58
CA THR A 129 -4.28 -12.27 -14.74
C THR A 129 -2.94 -11.81 -15.31
N THR A 130 -1.88 -11.90 -14.51
CA THR A 130 -0.51 -11.87 -15.05
C THR A 130 -0.01 -13.28 -15.37
N SER A 131 0.93 -13.40 -16.31
CA SER A 131 1.68 -14.66 -16.43
C SER A 131 2.64 -14.81 -15.24
N HIS A 132 2.85 -16.06 -14.83
CA HIS A 132 3.93 -16.44 -13.92
C HIS A 132 5.28 -16.62 -14.63
N ASP A 133 5.33 -16.50 -15.96
CA ASP A 133 6.57 -16.60 -16.75
C ASP A 133 7.50 -15.42 -16.45
N PHE A 134 8.52 -15.64 -15.62
CA PHE A 134 9.59 -14.66 -15.35
C PHE A 134 10.94 -15.25 -15.73
N THR A 135 11.75 -14.47 -16.45
CA THR A 135 13.15 -14.75 -16.71
C THR A 135 14.01 -14.16 -15.58
N TRP A 136 14.88 -14.97 -14.99
CA TRP A 136 15.64 -14.59 -13.80
C TRP A 136 17.14 -14.43 -14.06
N GLN A 137 17.71 -13.36 -13.51
CA GLN A 137 19.15 -13.08 -13.47
C GLN A 137 19.59 -12.96 -12.00
N THR A 138 20.64 -13.66 -11.60
CA THR A 138 21.20 -13.61 -10.24
C THR A 138 22.61 -13.04 -10.26
N PHE A 139 22.87 -12.09 -9.37
CA PHE A 139 24.16 -11.41 -9.19
C PHE A 139 24.62 -11.64 -7.74
N GLU A 140 25.87 -12.05 -7.57
CA GLU A 140 26.47 -12.40 -6.28
C GLU A 140 27.65 -11.46 -6.00
N PHE A 141 27.68 -10.85 -4.81
CA PHE A 141 28.57 -9.75 -4.45
C PHE A 141 29.33 -10.04 -3.15
N GLY A 142 30.65 -9.96 -3.23
CA GLY A 142 31.52 -10.11 -2.07
C GLY A 142 31.47 -11.51 -1.44
N GLY A 143 32.03 -11.62 -0.23
CA GLY A 143 32.37 -12.91 0.39
C GLY A 143 33.89 -13.14 0.44
N GLU A 144 34.64 -12.34 -0.32
CA GLU A 144 36.07 -12.11 -0.15
C GLU A 144 36.29 -10.94 0.82
N GLY A 145 37.24 -11.05 1.76
CA GLY A 145 37.53 -9.99 2.74
C GLY A 145 36.47 -9.77 3.84
N GLY A 146 35.22 -10.21 3.65
CA GLY A 146 34.18 -10.13 4.68
C GLY A 146 32.80 -10.65 4.25
N SER A 147 31.88 -10.73 5.23
CA SER A 147 30.52 -11.24 5.02
C SER A 147 29.58 -10.17 4.46
N SER A 148 29.19 -10.31 3.20
CA SER A 148 28.27 -9.39 2.53
C SER A 148 26.80 -9.78 2.77
N SER A 149 25.89 -8.80 2.74
CA SER A 149 24.44 -8.99 2.90
C SER A 149 23.69 -7.73 2.46
N PHE A 150 22.72 -7.87 1.54
CA PHE A 150 21.75 -6.82 1.23
C PHE A 150 20.53 -6.91 2.15
N TYR A 151 19.93 -5.75 2.44
CA TYR A 151 18.80 -5.61 3.36
C TYR A 151 17.53 -5.04 2.69
N ASP A 152 17.66 -4.20 1.68
CA ASP A 152 16.53 -3.51 1.04
C ASP A 152 16.84 -3.11 -0.41
N VAL A 153 15.81 -2.90 -1.23
CA VAL A 153 15.93 -2.59 -2.67
C VAL A 153 14.81 -1.68 -3.16
N ALA A 154 15.13 -0.78 -4.10
CA ALA A 154 14.18 0.09 -4.78
C ALA A 154 14.40 0.05 -6.30
N ILE A 155 13.31 -0.03 -7.06
CA ILE A 155 13.28 0.11 -8.53
C ILE A 155 12.82 1.54 -8.85
N ILE A 156 13.66 2.31 -9.53
CA ILE A 156 13.30 3.60 -10.12
C ILE A 156 12.71 3.32 -11.50
N ASP A 157 13.43 2.61 -12.36
CA ASP A 157 12.93 1.97 -13.59
C ASP A 157 13.83 0.80 -14.00
N ASP A 158 13.70 0.31 -15.24
CA ASP A 158 14.47 -0.85 -15.74
C ASP A 158 16.00 -0.60 -15.83
N ASN A 159 16.42 0.67 -15.79
CA ASN A 159 17.81 1.13 -15.89
C ASN A 159 18.30 1.88 -14.65
N ASP A 160 17.49 2.01 -13.60
CA ASP A 160 17.91 2.58 -12.31
C ASP A 160 17.30 1.76 -11.17
N ILE A 161 18.14 0.94 -10.52
CA ILE A 161 17.77 0.06 -9.40
C ILE A 161 18.85 0.17 -8.32
N TRP A 162 18.44 0.42 -7.08
CA TRP A 162 19.35 0.56 -5.94
C TRP A 162 19.11 -0.55 -4.92
N ALA A 163 20.17 -1.29 -4.61
CA ALA A 163 20.20 -2.30 -3.54
C ALA A 163 21.16 -1.84 -2.44
N VAL A 164 20.75 -1.95 -1.17
CA VAL A 164 21.53 -1.43 -0.03
C VAL A 164 21.81 -2.49 1.03
N GLY A 165 22.95 -2.38 1.70
CA GLY A 165 23.42 -3.38 2.65
C GLY A 165 24.80 -3.14 3.22
N GLU A 166 25.53 -4.24 3.42
CA GLU A 166 26.98 -4.26 3.61
C GLU A 166 27.62 -5.19 2.58
N ILE A 167 28.70 -4.72 1.96
CA ILE A 167 29.36 -5.41 0.85
C ILE A 167 30.87 -5.32 1.11
N TYR A 168 31.54 -6.46 1.16
CA TYR A 168 32.98 -6.56 1.38
C TYR A 168 33.59 -7.27 0.18
N THR A 169 34.60 -6.64 -0.43
CA THR A 169 35.46 -7.23 -1.46
C THR A 169 36.85 -7.49 -0.86
N ALA A 170 37.74 -8.15 -1.61
CA ALA A 170 39.11 -8.40 -1.15
C ALA A 170 39.85 -7.11 -0.70
N ASP A 171 39.61 -5.99 -1.38
CA ASP A 171 40.34 -4.73 -1.17
C ASP A 171 39.56 -3.64 -0.39
N ASP A 172 38.22 -3.70 -0.34
CA ASP A 172 37.40 -2.55 0.10
C ASP A 172 36.01 -2.93 0.64
N LYS A 173 35.34 -1.97 1.30
CA LYS A 173 33.95 -2.06 1.77
C LYS A 173 33.06 -1.07 1.03
N TYR A 174 31.85 -1.51 0.69
CA TYR A 174 30.76 -0.72 0.13
C TYR A 174 29.45 -0.98 0.91
N ASN A 175 28.42 -0.19 0.64
CA ASN A 175 27.11 -0.31 1.30
C ASN A 175 25.90 -0.14 0.35
N ALA A 176 26.13 0.15 -0.93
CA ALA A 176 25.09 0.08 -1.95
C ALA A 176 25.64 -0.47 -3.28
N ALA A 177 24.74 -1.02 -4.09
CA ALA A 177 24.96 -1.35 -5.48
C ALA A 177 23.89 -0.65 -6.34
N HIS A 178 24.30 -0.06 -7.46
CA HIS A 178 23.46 0.71 -8.37
C HIS A 178 23.49 0.05 -9.76
N TRP A 179 22.33 -0.33 -10.30
CA TRP A 179 22.14 -0.78 -11.68
C TRP A 179 21.91 0.41 -12.59
N ASP A 180 22.61 0.49 -13.72
CA ASP A 180 22.56 1.62 -14.67
C ASP A 180 21.90 1.27 -16.03
N GLY A 181 21.29 0.09 -16.14
CA GLY A 181 20.77 -0.47 -17.39
C GLY A 181 21.67 -1.53 -18.03
N GLU A 182 22.98 -1.49 -17.76
CA GLU A 182 23.95 -2.42 -18.34
C GLU A 182 24.67 -3.28 -17.29
N LYS A 183 24.97 -2.72 -16.12
CA LYS A 183 25.82 -3.32 -15.08
C LYS A 183 25.45 -2.85 -13.67
N TRP A 184 26.00 -3.53 -12.67
CA TRP A 184 25.97 -3.08 -11.27
C TRP A 184 27.28 -2.39 -10.89
N GLU A 185 27.19 -1.13 -10.43
CA GLU A 185 28.32 -0.40 -9.84
C GLU A 185 28.20 -0.34 -8.31
N LEU A 186 29.27 -0.70 -7.61
CA LEU A 186 29.33 -0.58 -6.14
C LEU A 186 29.53 0.89 -5.73
N ARG A 187 28.79 1.33 -4.71
CA ARG A 187 28.78 2.71 -4.21
C ARG A 187 29.12 2.77 -2.71
N LYS A 188 29.82 3.84 -2.33
CA LYS A 188 30.07 4.21 -0.93
C LYS A 188 29.19 5.39 -0.56
N ILE A 189 28.10 5.11 0.14
CA ILE A 189 27.17 6.11 0.67
C ILE A 189 27.64 6.49 2.06
N LEU A 190 27.86 7.77 2.33
CA LEU A 190 28.64 8.22 3.47
C LEU A 190 27.75 8.76 4.59
N PHE A 191 27.91 8.21 5.79
CA PHE A 191 27.19 8.61 7.02
C PHE A 191 28.20 8.99 8.09
N HIS A 192 27.85 9.90 9.01
CA HIS A 192 28.78 10.30 10.08
C HIS A 192 28.95 9.19 11.13
N THR A 193 30.07 9.21 11.86
CA THR A 193 30.28 8.32 13.02
C THR A 193 29.28 8.59 14.14
N PHE A 194 28.89 9.85 14.33
CA PHE A 194 27.81 10.28 15.21
C PHE A 194 26.99 11.32 14.45
N CYS A 195 25.67 11.37 14.68
CA CYS A 195 24.85 12.23 13.84
C CYS A 195 25.25 13.72 13.96
N THR A 196 25.41 14.38 12.80
CA THR A 196 26.06 15.70 12.57
C THR A 196 27.53 15.88 12.97
N ASN A 197 28.26 14.84 13.42
CA ASN A 197 29.62 14.99 13.96
C ASN A 197 30.60 13.84 13.64
N GLY A 198 31.87 14.18 13.52
CA GLY A 198 32.95 13.25 13.20
C GLY A 198 33.07 12.95 11.71
N ARG A 199 33.95 11.99 11.40
CA ARG A 199 34.26 11.58 10.02
C ARG A 199 33.07 10.84 9.40
N MET A 200 32.96 10.90 8.08
CA MET A 200 31.97 10.12 7.35
C MET A 200 32.58 8.82 6.80
N PHE A 201 31.84 7.72 6.90
CA PHE A 201 32.23 6.40 6.39
C PHE A 201 31.02 5.66 5.79
N GLN A 202 31.30 4.59 5.05
CA GLN A 202 30.33 3.68 4.46
C GLN A 202 29.80 2.65 5.48
N TYR A 203 29.09 3.16 6.49
CA TYR A 203 28.35 2.35 7.45
C TYR A 203 27.24 1.53 6.77
N THR A 204 26.86 0.41 7.38
CA THR A 204 25.92 -0.57 6.79
C THR A 204 24.57 0.08 6.51
N ALA A 205 24.21 0.18 5.23
CA ALA A 205 22.97 0.81 4.80
C ALA A 205 21.80 -0.17 4.97
N ARG A 206 20.68 0.33 5.51
CA ARG A 206 19.62 -0.52 6.10
C ARG A 206 18.32 -0.53 5.31
N SER A 207 17.91 0.62 4.77
CA SER A 207 16.72 0.76 3.93
C SER A 207 16.98 1.73 2.77
N VAL A 208 16.28 1.50 1.65
CA VAL A 208 16.25 2.39 0.50
C VAL A 208 14.81 2.65 0.07
N PHE A 209 14.53 3.89 -0.33
CA PHE A 209 13.24 4.35 -0.81
C PHE A 209 13.40 5.41 -1.92
N PHE A 210 12.40 5.60 -2.77
CA PHE A 210 12.45 6.54 -3.89
C PHE A 210 11.14 7.31 -4.02
N VAL A 211 11.23 8.63 -4.09
CA VAL A 211 10.11 9.55 -4.36
C VAL A 211 10.65 10.91 -4.85
N ASP A 212 9.88 11.68 -5.63
CA ASP A 212 10.26 13.01 -6.18
C ASP A 212 11.61 13.09 -6.93
N ASN A 213 12.01 12.00 -7.58
CA ASN A 213 13.33 11.86 -8.20
C ASN A 213 14.50 12.05 -7.20
N ILE A 214 14.29 11.60 -5.95
CA ILE A 214 15.28 11.52 -4.88
C ILE A 214 15.28 10.08 -4.33
N ILE A 215 16.47 9.53 -4.17
CA ILE A 215 16.70 8.24 -3.53
C ILE A 215 17.11 8.52 -2.07
N PHE A 216 16.45 7.84 -1.15
CA PHE A 216 16.66 7.96 0.29
C PHE A 216 17.31 6.68 0.80
N ILE A 217 18.45 6.79 1.48
CA ILE A 217 19.16 5.63 2.06
C ILE A 217 19.42 5.89 3.55
N SER A 218 19.14 4.92 4.41
CA SER A 218 19.40 5.03 5.85
C SER A 218 20.57 4.19 6.34
N SER A 219 21.20 4.63 7.43
CA SER A 219 22.18 3.88 8.21
C SER A 219 22.07 4.31 9.68
N GLY A 220 21.74 3.37 10.58
CA GLY A 220 21.48 3.70 11.99
C GLY A 220 20.33 4.70 12.13
N SER A 221 20.59 5.85 12.76
CA SER A 221 19.63 6.96 12.88
C SER A 221 19.79 8.06 11.82
N GLU A 222 20.71 7.92 10.87
CA GLU A 222 20.88 8.84 9.74
C GLU A 222 20.09 8.40 8.51
N ILE A 223 19.58 9.39 7.78
CA ILE A 223 19.06 9.27 6.42
C ILE A 223 19.82 10.22 5.51
N THR A 224 20.17 9.77 4.30
CA THR A 224 20.81 10.58 3.28
C THR A 224 19.98 10.66 2.01
N PHE A 225 20.11 11.78 1.32
CA PHE A 225 19.37 12.17 0.13
C PHE A 225 20.34 12.09 -1.06
N ILE A 226 19.98 11.30 -2.08
CA ILE A 226 20.74 11.15 -3.32
C ILE A 226 19.88 11.66 -4.48
N LYS A 227 20.43 12.55 -5.30
CA LYS A 227 19.77 13.09 -6.50
C LYS A 227 20.75 13.08 -7.66
N ASN A 228 20.33 12.56 -8.81
CA ASN A 228 21.17 12.38 -10.00
C ASN A 228 22.48 11.63 -9.68
N GLY A 229 22.43 10.60 -8.83
CA GLY A 229 23.58 9.83 -8.36
C GLY A 229 24.48 10.53 -7.33
N ILE A 230 24.24 11.80 -7.00
CA ILE A 230 25.05 12.59 -6.05
C ILE A 230 24.37 12.63 -4.68
N GLN A 231 25.14 12.35 -3.63
CA GLN A 231 24.71 12.51 -2.24
C GLN A 231 24.67 14.01 -1.88
N ILE A 232 23.47 14.57 -1.66
CA ILE A 232 23.26 16.02 -1.50
C ILE A 232 23.08 16.49 -0.05
N LYS A 233 22.66 15.61 0.88
CA LYS A 233 22.30 15.98 2.26
C LYS A 233 22.24 14.75 3.17
N ASN A 234 22.79 14.82 4.38
CA ASN A 234 22.46 13.89 5.48
C ASN A 234 21.57 14.58 6.51
N GLN A 235 20.71 13.81 7.18
CA GLN A 235 19.92 14.27 8.33
C GLN A 235 19.83 13.21 9.43
N CYS A 236 19.73 13.71 10.66
CA CYS A 236 19.38 12.91 11.82
C CYS A 236 17.89 12.67 11.90
N THR A 237 17.52 11.47 12.31
CA THR A 237 16.17 11.12 12.76
C THR A 237 16.22 10.78 14.26
N PRO A 238 15.12 10.93 15.02
CA PRO A 238 15.09 10.61 16.45
C PRO A 238 14.94 9.09 16.73
N VAL A 239 15.17 8.23 15.72
CA VAL A 239 14.92 6.77 15.79
C VAL A 239 16.05 6.00 15.08
N SER A 240 16.20 4.70 15.36
CA SER A 240 17.08 3.82 14.57
C SER A 240 16.28 3.20 13.43
N ILE A 241 16.60 3.52 12.18
CA ILE A 241 15.74 3.26 11.01
C ILE A 241 15.87 1.80 10.54
N ASN A 242 14.78 1.05 10.58
CA ASN A 242 14.65 -0.27 9.93
C ASN A 242 14.05 -0.16 8.51
N LYS A 243 13.07 0.72 8.29
CA LYS A 243 12.41 0.90 6.99
C LYS A 243 11.98 2.36 6.77
N ILE A 244 12.11 2.83 5.54
CA ILE A 244 11.63 4.15 5.05
C ILE A 244 10.38 3.94 4.16
N TRP A 245 9.42 4.86 4.23
CA TRP A 245 8.32 5.04 3.28
C TRP A 245 7.92 6.53 3.21
N GLY A 246 7.12 6.94 2.24
CA GLY A 246 6.54 8.28 2.16
C GLY A 246 5.74 8.52 0.87
N THR A 247 5.12 9.69 0.75
CA THR A 247 4.37 10.12 -0.45
C THR A 247 5.06 11.26 -1.21
N SER A 248 5.97 11.98 -0.56
CA SER A 248 6.81 13.01 -1.19
C SER A 248 8.15 13.13 -0.45
N SER A 249 9.11 13.83 -1.05
CA SER A 249 10.38 14.22 -0.44
C SER A 249 10.22 15.15 0.78
N SER A 250 8.99 15.65 1.01
CA SER A 250 8.57 16.43 2.17
C SER A 250 7.52 15.74 3.06
N ASP A 251 7.19 14.48 2.80
CA ASP A 251 6.27 13.67 3.60
C ASP A 251 6.80 12.24 3.68
N LEU A 252 7.72 12.03 4.64
CA LEU A 252 8.45 10.77 4.82
C LEU A 252 8.25 10.23 6.23
N TYR A 253 8.18 8.91 6.34
CA TYR A 253 8.03 8.18 7.59
C TYR A 253 9.17 7.16 7.73
N VAL A 254 9.71 7.04 8.93
CA VAL A 254 10.67 5.99 9.29
C VAL A 254 10.20 5.23 10.51
N VAL A 255 10.40 3.91 10.50
CA VAL A 255 10.07 3.00 11.60
C VAL A 255 11.31 2.23 12.04
N GLY A 256 11.37 1.88 13.32
CA GLY A 256 12.60 1.46 13.96
C GLY A 256 12.45 0.49 15.12
N ASN A 257 13.58 0.25 15.79
CA ASN A 257 13.64 -0.57 17.01
C ASN A 257 12.81 0.06 18.14
N SER A 258 12.40 -0.73 19.14
CA SER A 258 11.67 -0.27 20.33
C SER A 258 10.42 0.58 20.02
N GLY A 259 9.59 0.11 19.08
CA GLY A 259 8.36 0.78 18.65
C GLY A 259 8.53 2.14 17.96
N LEU A 260 9.77 2.61 17.75
CA LEU A 260 10.03 3.99 17.40
C LEU A 260 9.58 4.34 15.98
N ILE A 261 8.77 5.40 15.85
CA ILE A 261 8.29 5.98 14.58
C ILE A 261 8.65 7.46 14.53
N ALA A 262 9.10 7.96 13.38
CA ALA A 262 9.24 9.39 13.13
C ALA A 262 8.74 9.81 11.74
N HIS A 263 8.36 11.08 11.64
CA HIS A 263 7.78 11.74 10.48
C HIS A 263 8.61 12.97 10.09
N TYR A 264 8.75 13.22 8.79
CA TYR A 264 9.42 14.39 8.22
C TYR A 264 8.41 15.30 7.52
N ASP A 265 8.30 16.54 7.98
CA ASP A 265 7.37 17.56 7.46
C ASP A 265 7.97 18.45 6.34
N GLY A 266 9.00 17.96 5.66
CA GLY A 266 9.80 18.72 4.71
C GLY A 266 10.90 19.58 5.34
N GLN A 267 10.83 19.84 6.65
CA GLN A 267 11.77 20.71 7.38
C GLN A 267 12.55 19.94 8.45
N GLN A 268 11.84 19.16 9.28
CA GLN A 268 12.37 18.53 10.49
C GLN A 268 11.77 17.12 10.71
N TRP A 269 12.51 16.28 11.44
CA TRP A 269 12.02 14.99 11.90
C TRP A 269 11.38 15.11 13.29
N GLN A 270 10.14 14.68 13.43
CA GLN A 270 9.39 14.62 14.69
C GLN A 270 9.07 13.16 15.03
N ARG A 271 9.18 12.76 16.31
CA ARG A 271 8.71 11.44 16.74
C ARG A 271 7.17 11.42 16.66
N ILE A 272 6.61 10.33 16.15
CA ILE A 272 5.17 10.05 16.31
C ILE A 272 4.96 9.38 17.65
N GLU A 273 4.06 9.95 18.45
CA GLU A 273 3.70 9.43 19.76
C GLU A 273 2.39 8.64 19.70
N SER A 274 2.20 7.76 20.68
CA SER A 274 0.92 7.14 21.00
C SER A 274 0.28 7.93 22.15
N PRO A 275 -1.06 7.89 22.32
CA PRO A 275 -1.73 8.52 23.45
C PRO A 275 -1.30 7.96 24.83
N GLU A 276 -0.73 6.76 24.86
CA GLU A 276 -0.20 6.09 26.06
C GLU A 276 1.26 6.47 26.37
N GLY A 277 1.86 7.36 25.56
CA GLY A 277 3.25 7.76 25.63
C GLY A 277 4.17 6.83 24.84
N ALA A 278 5.16 7.42 24.17
CA ALA A 278 6.31 6.73 23.59
C ALA A 278 5.97 5.46 22.76
N SER A 279 5.16 5.62 21.70
CA SER A 279 4.73 4.56 20.76
C SER A 279 3.94 3.37 21.36
N GLY A 280 3.80 3.28 22.68
CA GLY A 280 2.95 2.32 23.40
C GLY A 280 3.43 0.86 23.34
N THR A 281 4.46 0.55 22.56
CA THR A 281 5.02 -0.79 22.37
C THR A 281 6.54 -0.70 22.28
N ASP A 282 7.24 -1.69 22.83
CA ASP A 282 8.71 -1.81 22.77
C ASP A 282 9.17 -2.79 21.68
N VAL A 283 8.28 -3.21 20.78
CA VAL A 283 8.56 -4.19 19.72
C VAL A 283 9.29 -3.55 18.55
N ASP A 284 10.32 -4.23 18.04
CA ASP A 284 11.08 -3.75 16.87
C ASP A 284 10.20 -3.74 15.60
N LEU A 285 10.05 -2.55 14.99
CA LEU A 285 9.21 -2.34 13.81
C LEU A 285 9.99 -2.73 12.53
N LEU A 286 9.34 -3.49 11.67
CA LEU A 286 9.95 -4.23 10.55
C LEU A 286 9.50 -3.73 9.17
N ASP A 287 8.34 -3.09 9.07
CA ASP A 287 7.81 -2.60 7.80
C ASP A 287 6.86 -1.41 8.00
N ILE A 288 6.77 -0.58 6.96
CA ILE A 288 5.83 0.52 6.84
C ILE A 288 5.39 0.62 5.36
N TRP A 289 4.10 0.87 5.17
CA TRP A 289 3.51 1.16 3.87
C TRP A 289 2.23 1.98 4.04
N GLY A 290 1.80 2.70 3.01
CA GLY A 290 0.59 3.50 3.07
C GLY A 290 0.00 3.84 1.71
N SER A 291 -1.15 4.51 1.74
CA SER A 291 -1.84 5.08 0.59
C SER A 291 -1.07 6.28 0.04
N GLN A 292 -1.22 6.55 -1.27
CA GLN A 292 -0.53 7.67 -1.96
C GLN A 292 -0.97 9.07 -1.48
N ASP A 293 -2.04 9.14 -0.67
CA ASP A 293 -2.61 10.37 -0.11
C ASP A 293 -2.36 10.52 1.40
N SER A 294 -1.51 9.68 2.00
CA SER A 294 -1.17 9.63 3.43
C SER A 294 -2.37 9.46 4.38
N ARG A 295 -3.58 9.14 3.89
CA ARG A 295 -4.77 8.91 4.75
C ARG A 295 -4.70 7.59 5.51
N GLU A 296 -4.06 6.58 4.94
CA GLU A 296 -3.87 5.27 5.55
C GLU A 296 -2.42 4.85 5.51
N ILE A 297 -1.77 4.86 6.68
CA ILE A 297 -0.38 4.41 6.83
C ILE A 297 -0.37 3.31 7.88
N TRP A 298 0.21 2.17 7.53
CA TRP A 298 0.21 0.96 8.33
C TRP A 298 1.65 0.51 8.59
N VAL A 299 1.88 0.04 9.81
CA VAL A 299 3.20 -0.31 10.33
C VAL A 299 3.10 -1.64 11.05
N CYS A 300 4.07 -2.54 10.83
CA CYS A 300 4.12 -3.80 11.57
C CYS A 300 5.48 -4.04 12.24
N GLY A 301 5.43 -4.68 13.41
CA GLY A 301 6.59 -5.08 14.19
C GLY A 301 6.45 -6.48 14.77
N TRP A 302 7.58 -7.14 14.97
CA TRP A 302 7.67 -8.41 15.68
C TRP A 302 9.12 -8.72 16.06
N ARG A 303 9.31 -9.43 17.16
CA ARG A 303 10.59 -10.02 17.56
C ARG A 303 10.38 -11.32 18.34
N ASP A 304 11.39 -12.18 18.37
CA ASP A 304 11.38 -13.42 19.16
C ASP A 304 10.94 -13.15 20.62
N PHE A 305 9.96 -13.91 21.07
CA PHE A 305 9.34 -13.82 22.40
C PHE A 305 8.66 -12.46 22.73
N GLN A 306 8.30 -11.68 21.70
CA GLN A 306 7.50 -10.45 21.82
C GLN A 306 6.18 -10.55 21.03
N PRO A 307 5.18 -9.68 21.32
CA PRO A 307 3.94 -9.60 20.55
C PRO A 307 4.16 -9.37 19.04
N ASN A 308 3.19 -9.82 18.26
CA ASN A 308 2.88 -9.22 16.96
C ASN A 308 2.34 -7.80 17.19
N VAL A 309 2.86 -6.85 16.42
CA VAL A 309 2.37 -5.48 16.38
C VAL A 309 1.88 -5.15 14.98
N LEU A 310 0.64 -4.65 14.89
CA LEU A 310 0.10 -3.94 13.74
C LEU A 310 -0.45 -2.59 14.23
N LEU A 311 0.04 -1.50 13.65
CA LEU A 311 -0.36 -0.13 13.97
C LEU A 311 -0.95 0.54 12.73
N LYS A 312 -1.99 1.36 12.93
CA LYS A 312 -2.50 2.31 11.95
C LYS A 312 -2.14 3.72 12.40
N ILE A 313 -1.45 4.48 11.57
CA ILE A 313 -1.18 5.90 11.81
C ILE A 313 -2.33 6.69 11.19
N LYS A 314 -2.91 7.62 11.96
CA LYS A 314 -3.87 8.61 11.45
C LYS A 314 -3.39 10.00 11.86
N GLY A 315 -3.04 10.84 10.89
CA GLY A 315 -2.37 12.12 11.15
C GLY A 315 -0.97 11.92 11.77
N LYS A 316 -0.75 12.53 12.96
CA LYS A 316 0.52 12.41 13.72
C LYS A 316 0.46 11.44 14.91
N THR A 317 -0.55 10.56 14.95
CA THR A 317 -0.77 9.62 16.06
C THR A 317 -0.75 8.18 15.55
N ALA A 318 -0.02 7.30 16.24
CA ALA A 318 -0.05 5.85 16.00
C ALA A 318 -1.06 5.15 16.92
N TYR A 319 -1.92 4.32 16.34
CA TYR A 319 -2.94 3.54 17.04
C TYR A 319 -2.63 2.05 16.91
N LYS A 320 -2.71 1.31 18.03
CA LYS A 320 -2.61 -0.15 18.03
C LYS A 320 -3.87 -0.76 17.42
N VAL A 321 -3.69 -1.63 16.43
CA VAL A 321 -4.76 -2.46 15.85
C VAL A 321 -4.59 -3.91 16.29
N ILE A 322 -3.35 -4.41 16.31
CA ILE A 322 -3.00 -5.70 16.93
C ILE A 322 -1.80 -5.49 17.84
N GLU A 323 -1.92 -5.92 19.10
CA GLU A 323 -0.81 -6.20 20.00
C GLU A 323 -1.12 -7.48 20.77
N LYS A 324 -0.77 -8.65 20.20
CA LYS A 324 -0.97 -9.97 20.82
C LYS A 324 0.22 -10.89 20.56
N MET A 325 0.50 -11.85 21.45
CA MET A 325 1.47 -12.90 21.12
C MET A 325 1.05 -13.64 19.84
N PRO A 326 1.98 -14.06 18.97
CA PRO A 326 1.65 -14.82 17.77
C PRO A 326 0.90 -16.11 18.12
N ASP A 327 -0.18 -16.41 17.40
CA ASP A 327 -0.74 -17.76 17.38
C ASP A 327 0.15 -18.63 16.48
N PHE A 328 0.60 -19.78 16.99
CA PHE A 328 1.40 -20.76 16.27
C PHE A 328 0.53 -21.87 15.64
N SER A 329 -0.77 -21.68 15.63
CA SER A 329 -1.77 -22.43 14.86
C SER A 329 -2.07 -21.66 13.57
N TYR A 330 -2.26 -22.36 12.44
CA TYR A 330 -2.77 -21.71 11.23
C TYR A 330 -4.29 -21.55 11.30
N THR A 331 -4.78 -20.32 11.15
CA THR A 331 -6.21 -20.02 10.97
C THR A 331 -6.43 -19.17 9.71
N PRO A 332 -7.40 -19.48 8.83
CA PRO A 332 -7.63 -18.72 7.59
C PRO A 332 -8.57 -17.52 7.75
N LEU A 333 -9.17 -17.34 8.95
CA LEU A 333 -10.19 -16.33 9.28
C LEU A 333 -9.72 -15.27 10.30
N GLU A 334 -8.53 -15.45 10.88
CA GLU A 334 -7.87 -14.50 11.78
C GLU A 334 -6.39 -14.36 11.39
N ILE A 335 -5.75 -13.25 11.74
CA ILE A 335 -4.29 -13.09 11.55
C ILE A 335 -3.55 -13.98 12.56
N SER A 336 -2.98 -15.08 12.05
CA SER A 336 -2.16 -16.05 12.80
C SER A 336 -0.72 -16.11 12.27
N GLY A 337 0.22 -16.62 13.08
CA GLY A 337 1.65 -16.54 12.82
C GLY A 337 2.22 -15.15 13.06
N GLU A 338 3.54 -15.01 12.97
CA GLU A 338 4.21 -13.73 13.21
C GLU A 338 4.04 -12.76 12.04
N ILE A 339 3.64 -11.51 12.29
CA ILE A 339 3.54 -10.48 11.25
C ILE A 339 4.94 -10.06 10.80
N LYS A 340 5.20 -10.08 9.48
CA LYS A 340 6.53 -9.79 8.89
C LYS A 340 6.55 -8.61 7.92
N SER A 341 5.44 -8.28 7.27
CA SER A 341 5.39 -7.26 6.22
C SER A 341 3.96 -6.75 6.01
N VAL A 342 3.83 -5.50 5.59
CA VAL A 342 2.55 -4.91 5.17
C VAL A 342 2.67 -4.28 3.78
N TRP A 343 1.58 -4.32 3.03
CA TRP A 343 1.44 -3.68 1.71
C TRP A 343 0.01 -3.17 1.56
N LEU A 344 -0.15 -2.01 0.92
CA LEU A 344 -1.43 -1.48 0.47
C LEU A 344 -1.36 -1.34 -1.05
N ASP A 345 -2.47 -1.67 -1.70
CA ASP A 345 -2.67 -1.46 -3.13
C ASP A 345 -3.16 -0.04 -3.45
N SER A 346 -3.47 0.21 -4.72
CA SER A 346 -4.02 1.49 -5.21
C SER A 346 -5.35 1.91 -4.59
N SER A 347 -6.09 0.96 -4.02
CA SER A 347 -7.42 1.14 -3.43
C SER A 347 -7.35 1.15 -1.89
N SER A 348 -6.15 1.29 -1.33
CA SER A 348 -5.84 1.26 0.12
C SER A 348 -6.19 -0.04 0.84
N ARG A 349 -6.44 -1.16 0.14
CA ARG A 349 -6.68 -2.46 0.81
C ARG A 349 -5.39 -2.94 1.47
N LEU A 350 -5.45 -3.18 2.77
CA LEU A 350 -4.30 -3.68 3.54
C LEU A 350 -4.13 -5.20 3.35
N TYR A 351 -2.90 -5.58 2.99
CA TYR A 351 -2.40 -6.95 2.99
C TYR A 351 -1.29 -7.11 4.04
N VAL A 352 -1.44 -8.10 4.91
CA VAL A 352 -0.55 -8.45 6.01
C VAL A 352 0.07 -9.82 5.74
N LEU A 353 1.39 -9.86 5.54
CA LEU A 353 2.14 -11.11 5.47
C LEU A 353 2.51 -11.58 6.88
N THR A 354 2.15 -12.81 7.22
CA THR A 354 2.66 -13.48 8.43
C THR A 354 3.63 -14.61 8.09
N ARG A 355 3.97 -15.45 9.06
CA ARG A 355 4.53 -16.79 8.81
C ARG A 355 3.64 -17.62 7.88
N TYR A 356 2.32 -17.61 8.08
CA TYR A 356 1.40 -18.63 7.55
C TYR A 356 0.64 -18.25 6.28
N ASP A 357 0.39 -16.97 6.01
CA ASP A 357 -0.35 -16.57 4.81
C ASP A 357 -0.14 -15.08 4.49
N VAL A 358 -0.71 -14.63 3.38
CA VAL A 358 -1.06 -13.23 3.17
C VAL A 358 -2.54 -13.07 3.52
N TYR A 359 -2.81 -12.27 4.54
CA TYR A 359 -4.16 -11.91 4.98
C TYR A 359 -4.53 -10.54 4.43
N GLN A 360 -5.68 -10.41 3.80
CA GLN A 360 -6.30 -9.10 3.56
C GLN A 360 -7.18 -8.73 4.74
N CYS A 361 -7.06 -7.52 5.28
CA CYS A 361 -8.06 -7.00 6.22
C CYS A 361 -9.28 -6.46 5.46
N LEU A 362 -10.47 -6.75 5.97
CA LEU A 362 -11.75 -6.34 5.39
C LEU A 362 -12.38 -5.16 6.15
N ASP A 363 -11.93 -4.92 7.38
CA ASP A 363 -12.35 -3.82 8.25
C ASP A 363 -11.16 -2.98 8.79
N ASP A 364 -11.47 -1.82 9.35
CA ASP A 364 -10.48 -0.83 9.84
C ASP A 364 -9.66 -1.33 11.05
N GLU A 365 -10.13 -2.39 11.74
CA GLU A 365 -9.51 -3.00 12.91
C GLU A 365 -8.91 -4.40 12.65
N CYS A 366 -8.91 -4.90 11.41
CA CYS A 366 -8.44 -6.25 11.05
C CYS A 366 -9.08 -7.39 11.90
N LYS A 367 -10.35 -7.23 12.30
CA LYS A 367 -11.16 -8.27 12.96
C LYS A 367 -11.74 -9.25 11.94
N GLU A 368 -12.10 -8.76 10.76
CA GLU A 368 -12.52 -9.58 9.63
C GLU A 368 -11.37 -9.64 8.62
N VAL A 369 -10.81 -10.83 8.40
CA VAL A 369 -9.69 -11.01 7.47
C VAL A 369 -9.89 -12.20 6.53
N ARG A 370 -9.15 -12.18 5.42
CA ARG A 370 -9.21 -13.19 4.36
C ARG A 370 -7.82 -13.68 3.98
N SER A 371 -7.57 -14.96 4.21
CA SER A 371 -6.42 -15.69 3.64
C SER A 371 -6.46 -15.68 2.10
N LEU A 372 -5.35 -15.29 1.46
CA LEU A 372 -5.20 -15.23 0.00
C LEU A 372 -4.65 -16.52 -0.63
N ARG A 373 -3.91 -17.36 0.11
CA ARG A 373 -3.41 -18.64 -0.44
C ARG A 373 -4.21 -19.86 0.05
N LYS A 374 -4.71 -19.83 1.28
CA LYS A 374 -5.46 -20.94 1.91
C LYS A 374 -4.64 -22.23 2.03
N GLY A 375 -3.39 -22.17 2.50
CA GLY A 375 -2.51 -23.35 2.59
C GLY A 375 -1.39 -23.26 3.63
N ASN A 376 -1.12 -24.39 4.33
CA ASN A 376 -0.23 -24.48 5.49
C ASN A 376 1.25 -24.79 5.16
N ASP A 377 1.66 -24.77 3.88
CA ASP A 377 3.07 -24.98 3.49
C ASP A 377 3.95 -23.74 3.75
N PHE A 378 3.35 -22.70 4.31
CA PHE A 378 3.98 -21.46 4.75
C PHE A 378 4.71 -21.68 6.10
N ASN A 379 5.95 -22.20 6.02
CA ASN A 379 6.83 -22.46 7.18
C ASN A 379 7.60 -21.20 7.66
N TRP A 380 8.56 -21.36 8.59
CA TRP A 380 9.32 -20.33 9.34
C TRP A 380 10.16 -19.30 8.52
N THR A 381 9.89 -19.11 7.23
CA THR A 381 10.89 -18.64 6.26
C THR A 381 10.67 -17.24 5.68
N TYR A 382 9.50 -16.60 5.81
CA TYR A 382 9.13 -15.41 5.04
C TYR A 382 9.48 -14.06 5.70
N PHE A 383 9.72 -13.01 4.88
CA PHE A 383 10.15 -11.68 5.37
C PHE A 383 9.48 -10.47 4.71
N ARG A 384 9.12 -10.53 3.42
CA ARG A 384 8.60 -9.35 2.71
C ARG A 384 7.55 -9.72 1.67
N LEU A 385 6.51 -8.89 1.63
CA LEU A 385 5.41 -8.85 0.67
C LEU A 385 5.47 -7.51 -0.05
N ARG A 386 5.43 -7.52 -1.39
CA ARG A 386 5.16 -6.31 -2.20
C ARG A 386 4.41 -6.70 -3.48
N GLY A 387 3.47 -5.87 -3.89
CA GLY A 387 2.85 -5.97 -5.21
C GLY A 387 2.90 -4.64 -5.96
N SER A 388 2.68 -4.69 -7.27
CA SER A 388 2.42 -3.49 -8.09
C SER A 388 0.95 -3.35 -8.48
N ALA A 389 0.17 -4.44 -8.38
CA ALA A 389 -1.28 -4.49 -8.56
C ALA A 389 -1.85 -5.72 -7.85
N LEU A 390 -3.18 -5.81 -7.69
CA LEU A 390 -3.87 -7.00 -7.14
C LEU A 390 -3.47 -8.32 -7.82
N ASN A 391 -3.19 -8.26 -9.11
CA ASN A 391 -2.84 -9.39 -9.96
C ASN A 391 -1.32 -9.55 -10.15
N ASN A 392 -0.49 -8.89 -9.34
CA ASN A 392 0.97 -8.92 -9.47
C ASN A 392 1.63 -8.68 -8.11
N VAL A 393 1.62 -9.72 -7.27
CA VAL A 393 2.05 -9.66 -5.86
C VAL A 393 3.11 -10.72 -5.58
N PHE A 394 4.24 -10.30 -5.00
CA PHE A 394 5.38 -11.17 -4.66
C PHE A 394 5.56 -11.32 -3.16
N VAL A 395 5.91 -12.54 -2.74
CA VAL A 395 6.25 -12.91 -1.36
C VAL A 395 7.58 -13.65 -1.35
N ILE A 396 8.52 -13.22 -0.49
CA ILE A 396 9.89 -13.76 -0.42
C ILE A 396 10.28 -14.28 0.98
N GLY A 397 11.20 -15.25 0.99
CA GLY A 397 11.72 -15.85 2.22
C GLY A 397 13.09 -16.50 2.13
N ASN A 398 13.41 -17.36 3.09
CA ASN A 398 14.59 -18.22 3.12
C ASN A 398 14.55 -19.28 2.00
N GLU A 399 15.68 -19.96 1.83
CA GLU A 399 15.82 -21.15 0.96
C GLU A 399 15.51 -20.87 -0.53
N GLY A 400 15.60 -19.60 -0.94
CA GLY A 400 15.23 -19.17 -2.29
C GLY A 400 13.72 -19.15 -2.54
N TRP A 401 12.90 -19.19 -1.50
CA TRP A 401 11.44 -19.20 -1.65
C TRP A 401 10.95 -17.83 -2.17
N VAL A 402 10.67 -17.78 -3.47
CA VAL A 402 9.97 -16.69 -4.15
C VAL A 402 8.62 -17.23 -4.62
N TRP A 403 7.55 -16.50 -4.28
CA TRP A 403 6.19 -16.78 -4.73
C TRP A 403 5.61 -15.56 -5.46
N HIS A 404 4.84 -15.81 -6.52
CA HIS A 404 4.09 -14.79 -7.27
C HIS A 404 2.60 -15.16 -7.31
N TYR A 405 1.73 -14.22 -6.93
CA TYR A 405 0.29 -14.30 -7.10
C TYR A 405 -0.16 -13.44 -8.28
N ASN A 406 -0.85 -14.06 -9.24
CA ASN A 406 -1.25 -13.41 -10.48
C ASN A 406 -2.70 -12.92 -10.52
N GLY A 407 -3.37 -12.85 -9.36
CA GLY A 407 -4.80 -12.53 -9.25
C GLY A 407 -5.73 -13.75 -9.32
N LEU A 408 -5.22 -14.94 -9.67
CA LEU A 408 -5.99 -16.20 -9.68
C LEU A 408 -5.28 -17.32 -8.91
N SER A 409 -3.98 -17.50 -9.16
CA SER A 409 -3.14 -18.58 -8.63
C SER A 409 -1.87 -18.06 -7.98
N TRP A 410 -1.35 -18.84 -7.02
CA TRP A 410 0.00 -18.68 -6.47
C TRP A 410 0.96 -19.65 -7.16
N TYR A 411 2.08 -19.14 -7.66
CA TYR A 411 3.17 -19.92 -8.23
C TYR A 411 4.43 -19.80 -7.38
N LYS A 412 5.21 -20.88 -7.27
CA LYS A 412 6.53 -20.89 -6.62
C LYS A 412 7.59 -21.10 -7.69
N PHE A 413 8.56 -20.20 -7.77
CA PHE A 413 9.74 -20.37 -8.61
C PHE A 413 10.66 -21.42 -7.97
N THR A 414 10.54 -22.67 -8.41
CA THR A 414 11.30 -23.80 -7.86
C THR A 414 12.75 -23.82 -8.34
N GLU A 415 13.03 -23.16 -9.47
CA GLU A 415 14.35 -22.94 -10.05
C GLU A 415 15.23 -21.99 -9.22
N LEU A 416 14.65 -21.19 -8.33
CA LEU A 416 15.38 -20.28 -7.43
C LEU A 416 15.74 -20.91 -6.07
N LEU A 417 15.36 -22.17 -5.82
CA LEU A 417 15.54 -22.81 -4.51
C LEU A 417 17.01 -23.15 -4.22
N ASP A 418 17.55 -22.51 -3.19
CA ASP A 418 18.86 -22.81 -2.61
C ASP A 418 18.76 -22.70 -1.08
N PRO A 419 18.95 -23.80 -0.31
CA PRO A 419 18.90 -23.82 1.15
C PRO A 419 19.80 -22.80 1.86
N GLN A 420 20.81 -22.24 1.20
CA GLN A 420 21.70 -21.20 1.75
C GLN A 420 21.16 -19.77 1.60
N LEU A 421 20.16 -19.52 0.75
CA LEU A 421 19.63 -18.18 0.51
C LEU A 421 18.76 -17.67 1.67
N ARG A 422 18.88 -16.40 2.01
CA ARG A 422 18.04 -15.68 2.98
C ARG A 422 17.64 -14.34 2.36
N LEU A 423 16.49 -14.31 1.69
CA LEU A 423 15.96 -13.13 1.00
C LEU A 423 15.37 -12.15 2.03
N ARG A 424 15.52 -10.84 1.79
CA ARG A 424 15.23 -9.78 2.78
C ARG A 424 14.39 -8.63 2.22
N GLY A 425 14.76 -8.11 1.06
CA GLY A 425 14.04 -7.04 0.37
C GLY A 425 13.45 -7.52 -0.94
N VAL A 426 12.28 -7.00 -1.31
CA VAL A 426 11.72 -7.10 -2.66
C VAL A 426 11.07 -5.78 -3.05
N ALA A 427 11.25 -5.39 -4.31
CA ALA A 427 10.50 -4.34 -4.99
C ALA A 427 9.87 -4.93 -6.26
N VAL A 428 8.66 -4.49 -6.60
CA VAL A 428 7.92 -4.90 -7.80
C VAL A 428 7.44 -3.65 -8.52
N LYS A 429 7.73 -3.52 -9.81
CA LYS A 429 7.24 -2.42 -10.65
C LYS A 429 6.91 -2.98 -12.03
N ASN A 430 5.62 -3.02 -12.38
CA ASN A 430 5.13 -3.57 -13.64
C ASN A 430 5.67 -5.01 -13.86
N ASN A 431 6.44 -5.23 -14.93
CA ASN A 431 7.02 -6.54 -15.26
C ASN A 431 8.38 -6.81 -14.60
N LEU A 432 8.93 -5.84 -13.87
CA LEU A 432 10.23 -5.96 -13.20
C LEU A 432 10.03 -6.27 -11.71
N VAL A 433 10.73 -7.29 -11.24
CA VAL A 433 10.86 -7.62 -9.81
C VAL A 433 12.33 -7.67 -9.44
N ALA A 434 12.70 -6.98 -8.36
CA ALA A 434 14.04 -6.96 -7.81
C ALA A 434 14.01 -7.50 -6.38
N ILE A 435 14.80 -8.52 -6.09
CA ILE A 435 14.86 -9.23 -4.82
C ILE A 435 16.29 -9.19 -4.32
N VAL A 436 16.48 -8.94 -3.02
CA VAL A 436 17.82 -8.85 -2.42
C VAL A 436 17.92 -9.58 -1.09
N GLY A 437 19.13 -10.02 -0.76
CA GLY A 437 19.43 -10.68 0.50
C GLY A 437 20.87 -11.15 0.58
N ARG A 438 21.04 -12.41 1.04
CA ARG A 438 22.36 -13.03 1.22
C ARG A 438 22.32 -14.54 0.96
N ARG A 439 23.47 -15.10 0.63
CA ARG A 439 23.74 -16.54 0.61
C ARG A 439 24.73 -16.87 1.73
N TYR A 440 24.57 -18.02 2.38
CA TYR A 440 25.61 -18.57 3.24
C TYR A 440 26.63 -19.36 2.40
N LEU A 441 27.90 -19.01 2.53
CA LEU A 441 29.02 -19.76 1.95
C LEU A 441 29.47 -20.86 2.93
N ASN A 442 29.39 -20.56 4.23
CA ASN A 442 29.50 -21.51 5.34
C ASN A 442 28.76 -20.94 6.57
N VAL A 443 29.06 -21.44 7.77
CA VAL A 443 28.40 -21.05 9.03
C VAL A 443 28.59 -19.56 9.38
N ILE A 444 29.67 -18.94 8.89
CA ILE A 444 30.06 -17.56 9.23
C ILE A 444 29.95 -16.65 8.00
N GLU A 445 30.56 -17.08 6.90
CA GLU A 445 30.78 -16.29 5.69
C GLU A 445 29.57 -16.27 4.77
N ARG A 446 29.36 -15.12 4.13
CA ARG A 446 28.16 -14.78 3.36
C ARG A 446 28.51 -13.90 2.16
N SER A 447 27.85 -14.12 1.05
CA SER A 447 27.80 -13.21 -0.09
C SER A 447 26.47 -12.44 -0.10
N GLY A 448 26.48 -11.23 -0.66
CA GLY A 448 25.27 -10.46 -0.94
C GLY A 448 24.66 -10.92 -2.24
N ILE A 449 23.33 -11.09 -2.28
CA ILE A 449 22.60 -11.56 -3.47
C ILE A 449 21.63 -10.49 -3.95
N ILE A 450 21.61 -10.26 -5.26
CA ILE A 450 20.56 -9.56 -5.99
C ILE A 450 20.00 -10.51 -7.06
N MET A 451 18.68 -10.65 -7.11
CA MET A 451 17.95 -11.39 -8.14
C MET A 451 17.01 -10.44 -8.86
N ILE A 452 17.05 -10.42 -10.18
CA ILE A 452 16.17 -9.62 -11.03
C ILE A 452 15.33 -10.55 -11.90
N GLY A 453 14.01 -10.44 -11.79
CA GLY A 453 13.04 -11.14 -12.63
C GLY A 453 12.40 -10.18 -13.63
N ARG A 454 12.27 -10.59 -14.89
CA ARG A 454 11.59 -9.82 -15.95
C ARG A 454 10.62 -10.69 -16.76
N ARG A 455 9.50 -10.09 -17.17
CA ARG A 455 8.38 -10.69 -17.90
C ARG A 455 8.03 -9.90 -19.17
#